data_AF-A0A6L4YY34-F1
#
_entry.id   AF-A0A6L4YY34-F1
#
_cell.length_a   1.000
_cell.length_b   1.000
_cell.length_c   1.000
_cell.angle_alpha   90.00
_cell.angle_beta   90.00
_cell.angle_gamma   90.00
#
_symmetry.space_group_name_H-M   'P 1'
#
loop_
_entity.id
_entity.type
_entity.pdbx_description
1 polymer ?
#
loop_
_entity_poly.entity_id
_entity_poly.type
_entity_poly.pdbx_seq_one_letter_code
_entity_poly.pdbx_strand_id
1 'polypeptide(L)'
;MKKLLLFLLSFLFLSQVQSQDRCALCKAVEKENFRKVERLIRKEVRKRKQGISFYNGPGSGMQITHLPNLDTITLWLKSKPCVEDAAWDKCQKKPAIYPGWASIGAKFKTSSGIREKCFLIQKGTLGSLYIFGWRPHIFKMKNKLIYRKMYDCEGFIENEKKNCQEINQHR
;
A
#
# COMPACT_ATOMS: atom_id res chain seq x y z
N MET A 1 31.57 9.35 -48.18
CA MET A 1 31.72 9.87 -46.80
C MET A 1 30.43 10.41 -46.15
N LYS A 2 29.42 10.90 -46.88
CA LYS A 2 28.16 11.41 -46.29
C LYS A 2 27.25 10.37 -45.60
N LYS A 3 27.31 9.09 -45.99
CA LYS A 3 26.48 8.01 -45.40
C LYS A 3 26.92 7.57 -44.00
N LEU A 4 28.19 7.79 -43.63
CA LEU A 4 28.71 7.42 -42.31
C LEU A 4 28.28 8.43 -41.22
N LEU A 5 28.11 9.71 -41.60
CA LEU A 5 27.67 10.77 -40.69
C LEU A 5 26.22 10.60 -40.24
N LEU A 6 25.35 10.06 -41.11
CA LEU A 6 23.94 9.81 -40.81
C LEU A 6 23.72 8.64 -39.84
N PHE A 7 24.64 7.66 -39.81
CA PHE A 7 24.56 6.52 -38.89
C PHE A 7 25.04 6.87 -37.47
N LEU A 8 25.94 7.86 -37.34
CA LEU A 8 26.38 8.38 -36.04
C LEU A 8 25.33 9.29 -35.38
N LEU A 9 24.52 10.01 -36.17
CA LEU A 9 23.43 10.82 -35.62
C LEU A 9 22.24 10.00 -35.10
N SER A 10 21.97 8.81 -35.62
CA SER A 10 20.87 7.96 -35.12
C SER A 10 21.17 7.31 -33.76
N PHE A 11 22.45 7.11 -33.41
CA PHE A 11 22.84 6.55 -32.12
C PHE A 11 22.70 7.55 -30.95
N LEU A 12 22.75 8.85 -31.23
CA LEU A 12 22.62 9.90 -30.19
C LEU A 12 21.18 10.09 -29.68
N PHE A 13 20.16 9.62 -30.41
CA PHE A 13 18.75 9.72 -29.98
C PHE A 13 18.28 8.54 -29.11
N LEU A 14 19.02 7.42 -29.06
CA LEU A 14 18.71 6.29 -28.18
C LEU A 14 19.22 6.49 -26.74
N SER A 15 19.97 7.57 -26.51
CA SER A 15 20.48 7.97 -25.20
C SER A 15 19.55 8.97 -24.51
N GLN A 16 18.24 8.90 -24.75
CA GLN A 16 17.28 9.38 -23.76
C GLN A 16 17.30 8.42 -22.58
N VAL A 17 18.40 8.46 -21.82
CA VAL A 17 18.43 8.03 -20.43
C VAL A 17 17.24 8.72 -19.81
N GLN A 18 16.18 7.95 -19.58
CA GLN A 18 15.04 8.40 -18.79
C GLN A 18 15.64 8.99 -17.53
N SER A 19 15.57 10.32 -17.43
CA SER A 19 15.81 11.04 -16.19
C SER A 19 14.88 10.38 -15.20
N GLN A 20 15.41 9.42 -14.45
CA GLN A 20 14.66 8.66 -13.47
C GLN A 20 14.17 9.70 -12.48
N ASP A 21 12.92 10.09 -12.63
CA ASP A 21 12.24 10.98 -11.71
C ASP A 21 12.35 10.30 -10.34
N ARG A 22 13.33 10.75 -9.55
CA ARG A 22 13.95 9.91 -8.53
C ARG A 22 12.91 9.68 -7.44
N CYS A 23 12.29 8.50 -7.47
CA CYS A 23 11.23 8.08 -6.57
C CYS A 23 11.61 8.42 -5.12
N ALA A 24 10.84 9.30 -4.48
CA ALA A 24 11.13 9.77 -3.13
C ALA A 24 11.15 8.62 -2.10
N LEU A 25 10.39 7.55 -2.35
CA LEU A 25 10.43 6.32 -1.56
C LEU A 25 11.77 5.62 -1.74
N CYS A 26 12.22 5.42 -2.98
CA CYS A 26 13.47 4.71 -3.25
C CYS A 26 14.70 5.45 -2.72
N LYS A 27 14.73 6.78 -2.83
CA LYS A 27 15.74 7.61 -2.15
C LYS A 27 15.75 7.43 -0.62
N ALA A 28 14.59 7.15 -0.02
CA ALA A 28 14.50 6.93 1.43
C ALA A 28 14.96 5.52 1.81
N VAL A 29 14.63 4.53 0.98
CA VAL A 29 15.05 3.13 1.13
C VAL A 29 16.57 2.98 0.94
N GLU A 30 17.13 3.59 -0.10
CA GLU A 30 18.57 3.58 -0.39
C GLU A 30 19.40 4.15 0.77
N LYS A 31 18.87 5.20 1.43
CA LYS A 31 19.49 5.80 2.63
C LYS A 31 19.08 5.11 3.94
N GLU A 32 18.36 3.99 3.85
CA GLU A 32 17.80 3.24 4.98
C GLU A 32 17.02 4.11 5.99
N ASN A 33 16.46 5.23 5.52
CA ASN A 33 15.69 6.16 6.33
C ASN A 33 14.23 5.68 6.44
N PHE A 34 14.04 4.63 7.24
CA PHE A 34 12.74 3.99 7.41
C PHE A 34 11.69 4.91 8.05
N ARG A 35 12.09 5.92 8.84
CA ARG A 35 11.18 6.96 9.32
C ARG A 35 10.57 7.77 8.16
N LYS A 36 11.35 8.08 7.13
CA LYS A 36 10.87 8.76 5.92
C LYS A 36 10.03 7.81 5.06
N VAL A 37 10.40 6.53 4.95
CA VAL A 37 9.58 5.49 4.30
C VAL A 37 8.19 5.42 4.92
N GLU A 38 8.12 5.27 6.25
CA GLU A 38 6.87 5.28 7.01
C GLU A 38 6.03 6.52 6.72
N ARG A 39 6.63 7.72 6.73
CA ARG A 39 5.92 8.96 6.45
C ARG A 39 5.32 8.99 5.05
N LEU A 40 6.04 8.50 4.05
CA LEU A 40 5.57 8.43 2.66
C LEU A 40 4.41 7.45 2.51
N ILE A 41 4.51 6.29 3.15
CA ILE A 41 3.45 5.28 3.13
C ILE A 41 2.20 5.77 3.87
N ARG A 42 2.37 6.41 5.03
CA ARG A 42 1.28 7.09 5.76
C ARG A 42 0.57 8.13 4.87
N LYS A 43 1.32 8.90 4.08
CA LYS A 43 0.74 9.85 3.11
C LYS A 43 -0.06 9.11 2.04
N GLU A 44 0.44 7.99 1.54
CA GLU A 44 -0.24 7.19 0.51
C GLU A 44 -1.54 6.55 1.01
N VAL A 45 -1.54 6.00 2.24
CA VAL A 45 -2.75 5.51 2.92
C VAL A 45 -3.75 6.66 3.10
N ARG A 46 -3.29 7.84 3.51
CA ARG A 46 -4.18 9.00 3.72
C ARG A 46 -4.86 9.48 2.43
N LYS A 47 -4.19 9.40 1.28
CA LYS A 47 -4.80 9.72 -0.03
C LYS A 47 -5.94 8.76 -0.38
N ARG A 48 -5.79 7.47 -0.06
CA ARG A 48 -6.76 6.41 -0.33
C ARG A 48 -7.55 6.00 0.91
N LYS A 49 -7.86 6.95 1.79
CA LYS A 49 -8.49 6.64 3.06
C LYS A 49 -9.97 6.26 2.94
N GLN A 50 -10.68 6.74 1.92
CA GLN A 50 -12.13 6.55 1.81
C GLN A 50 -12.48 5.18 1.24
N GLY A 51 -13.41 4.47 1.88
CA GLY A 51 -13.89 3.20 1.36
C GLY A 51 -14.83 3.39 0.17
N ILE A 52 -15.01 2.32 -0.59
CA ILE A 52 -15.93 2.28 -1.73
C ILE A 52 -17.25 1.70 -1.25
N SER A 53 -18.34 2.41 -1.52
CA SER A 53 -19.70 1.96 -1.22
C SER A 53 -20.20 1.01 -2.30
N PHE A 54 -20.80 -0.11 -1.92
CA PHE A 54 -21.41 -1.06 -2.85
C PHE A 54 -22.72 -1.60 -2.28
N TYR A 55 -23.57 -2.07 -3.18
CA TYR A 55 -24.87 -2.66 -2.86
C TYR A 55 -24.79 -4.17 -3.05
N ASN A 56 -25.26 -4.95 -2.05
CA ASN A 56 -25.14 -6.41 -2.05
C ASN A 56 -26.49 -7.12 -2.30
N GLY A 57 -27.42 -6.44 -2.99
CA GLY A 57 -28.71 -7.00 -3.38
C GLY A 57 -29.88 -6.65 -2.45
N PRO A 58 -31.11 -7.01 -2.87
CA PRO A 58 -32.35 -6.73 -2.14
C PRO A 58 -32.29 -7.24 -0.69
N GLY A 59 -32.73 -6.41 0.25
CA GLY A 59 -32.68 -6.72 1.69
C GLY A 59 -31.36 -6.40 2.38
N SER A 60 -30.35 -5.92 1.65
CA SER A 60 -29.09 -5.42 2.21
C SER A 60 -29.00 -3.89 2.17
N GLY A 61 -28.44 -3.27 3.21
CA GLY A 61 -28.08 -1.85 3.19
C GLY A 61 -26.81 -1.60 2.38
N MET A 62 -26.51 -0.33 2.07
CA MET A 62 -25.24 0.05 1.46
C MET A 62 -24.06 -0.36 2.36
N GLN A 63 -23.11 -1.10 1.80
CA GLN A 63 -21.92 -1.57 2.49
C GLN A 63 -20.70 -0.77 2.03
N ILE A 64 -19.64 -0.73 2.87
CA ILE A 64 -18.38 -0.05 2.53
C ILE A 64 -17.24 -1.05 2.62
N THR A 65 -16.44 -1.13 1.56
CA THR A 65 -15.23 -1.95 1.50
C THR A 65 -13.97 -1.09 1.33
N HIS A 66 -12.86 -1.57 1.88
CA HIS A 66 -11.53 -0.98 1.69
C HIS A 66 -10.58 -1.92 0.92
N LEU A 67 -11.05 -3.09 0.47
CA LEU A 67 -10.21 -4.06 -0.24
C LEU A 67 -9.52 -3.43 -1.48
N PRO A 68 -10.23 -2.68 -2.35
CA PRO A 68 -9.61 -2.09 -3.53
C PRO A 68 -8.55 -1.03 -3.16
N ASN A 69 -8.73 -0.31 -2.05
CA ASN A 69 -7.75 0.65 -1.55
C ASN A 69 -6.45 -0.03 -1.14
N LEU A 70 -6.55 -1.16 -0.43
CA LEU A 70 -5.39 -1.95 -0.01
C LEU A 70 -4.68 -2.57 -1.21
N ASP A 71 -5.44 -3.11 -2.18
CA ASP A 71 -4.91 -3.58 -3.46
C ASP A 71 -4.15 -2.45 -4.18
N THR A 72 -4.75 -1.25 -4.28
CA THR A 72 -4.11 -0.10 -4.93
C THR A 72 -2.83 0.37 -4.23
N ILE A 73 -2.79 0.38 -2.89
CA ILE A 73 -1.58 0.74 -2.14
C ILE A 73 -0.48 -0.31 -2.36
N THR A 74 -0.86 -1.59 -2.38
CA THR A 74 0.07 -2.70 -2.63
C THR A 74 0.64 -2.62 -4.04
N LEU A 75 -0.20 -2.38 -5.06
CA LEU A 75 0.24 -2.17 -6.43
C LEU A 75 1.13 -0.93 -6.58
N TRP A 76 0.82 0.16 -5.87
CA TRP A 76 1.69 1.34 -5.83
C TRP A 76 3.07 1.01 -5.26
N LEU A 77 3.17 0.17 -4.21
CA LEU A 77 4.46 -0.32 -3.71
C LEU A 77 5.17 -1.16 -4.77
N LYS A 78 4.50 -2.14 -5.39
CA LYS A 78 5.08 -3.00 -6.44
C LYS A 78 5.61 -2.21 -7.64
N SER A 79 4.98 -1.09 -7.98
CA SER A 79 5.46 -0.21 -9.06
C SER A 79 6.78 0.51 -8.76
N LYS A 80 7.34 0.38 -7.55
CA LYS A 80 8.57 1.10 -7.16
C LYS A 80 9.79 0.24 -7.43
N PRO A 81 10.82 0.75 -8.13
CA PRO A 81 12.03 -0.03 -8.44
C PRO A 81 12.78 -0.58 -7.23
N CYS A 82 12.68 0.10 -6.09
CA CYS A 82 13.29 -0.30 -4.81
C CYS A 82 12.48 -1.34 -4.04
N VAL A 83 11.32 -1.78 -4.54
CA VAL A 83 10.49 -2.80 -3.92
C VAL A 83 10.65 -4.07 -4.73
N GLU A 84 11.14 -5.13 -4.09
CA GLU A 84 11.25 -6.46 -4.69
C GLU A 84 9.87 -7.11 -4.79
N ASP A 85 9.08 -7.02 -3.72
CA ASP A 85 7.70 -7.50 -3.69
C ASP A 85 6.89 -6.78 -2.61
N ALA A 86 5.57 -6.86 -2.73
CA ALA A 86 4.63 -6.40 -1.72
C ALA A 86 3.36 -7.26 -1.71
N ALA A 87 2.81 -7.50 -0.53
CA ALA A 87 1.53 -8.18 -0.38
C ALA A 87 0.78 -7.56 0.78
N TRP A 88 -0.53 -7.74 0.82
CA TRP A 88 -1.31 -7.45 2.01
C TRP A 88 -2.09 -8.69 2.39
N ASP A 89 -2.48 -8.79 3.67
CA ASP A 89 -3.10 -9.98 4.28
C ASP A 89 -4.54 -10.28 3.81
N LYS A 90 -4.71 -10.31 2.50
CA LYS A 90 -5.96 -10.54 1.77
C LYS A 90 -6.52 -11.94 1.97
N CYS A 91 -5.63 -12.92 2.04
CA CYS A 91 -5.91 -14.34 2.11
C CYS A 91 -5.91 -14.86 3.55
N GLN A 92 -5.61 -14.01 4.54
CA GLN A 92 -5.74 -14.40 5.94
C GLN A 92 -7.21 -14.41 6.38
N LYS A 93 -7.65 -15.52 6.97
CA LYS A 93 -8.94 -15.58 7.67
C LYS A 93 -8.86 -14.72 8.92
N LYS A 94 -9.60 -13.62 8.94
CA LYS A 94 -9.68 -12.71 10.09
C LYS A 94 -11.11 -12.60 10.58
N PRO A 95 -11.32 -12.53 11.91
CA PRO A 95 -12.65 -12.30 12.45
C PRO A 95 -13.16 -10.92 11.98
N ALA A 96 -14.44 -10.86 11.60
CA ALA A 96 -15.10 -9.65 11.11
C ALA A 96 -15.45 -8.69 12.26
N ILE A 97 -14.42 -8.20 12.96
CA ILE A 97 -14.55 -7.29 14.10
C ILE A 97 -14.40 -5.85 13.61
N TYR A 98 -15.27 -4.95 14.08
CA TYR A 98 -15.14 -3.51 13.87
C TYR A 98 -14.49 -2.84 15.09
N PRO A 99 -13.48 -1.95 14.91
CA PRO A 99 -12.79 -1.66 13.66
C PRO A 99 -11.89 -2.81 13.21
N GLY A 100 -11.81 -3.01 11.89
CA GLY A 100 -10.99 -4.08 11.32
C GLY A 100 -9.52 -3.69 11.18
N TRP A 101 -8.69 -4.66 10.83
CA TRP A 101 -7.25 -4.46 10.65
C TRP A 101 -6.74 -5.14 9.38
N ALA A 102 -5.74 -4.53 8.75
CA ALA A 102 -5.02 -5.04 7.60
C ALA A 102 -3.54 -4.66 7.72
N SER A 103 -2.66 -5.53 7.26
CA SER A 103 -1.23 -5.31 7.18
C SER A 103 -0.79 -5.42 5.72
N ILE A 104 0.02 -4.47 5.29
CA ILE A 104 0.70 -4.50 3.99
C ILE A 104 2.18 -4.73 4.26
N GLY A 105 2.75 -5.81 3.74
CA GLY A 105 4.18 -6.09 3.75
C GLY A 105 4.85 -5.62 2.45
N ALA A 106 6.09 -5.15 2.55
CA ALA A 106 6.93 -4.82 1.42
C ALA A 106 8.39 -5.23 1.68
N LYS A 107 9.00 -5.87 0.67
CA LYS A 107 10.43 -6.18 0.63
C LYS A 107 11.16 -5.07 -0.10
N PHE A 108 11.99 -4.34 0.63
CA PHE A 108 12.77 -3.23 0.11
C PHE A 108 14.20 -3.67 -0.21
N LYS A 109 14.68 -3.28 -1.40
CA LYS A 109 16.08 -3.38 -1.81
C LYS A 109 16.87 -2.24 -1.16
N THR A 110 17.58 -2.53 -0.08
CA THR A 110 18.45 -1.57 0.60
C THR A 110 19.91 -1.83 0.27
N SER A 111 20.79 -0.90 0.64
CA SER A 111 22.25 -1.11 0.56
C SER A 111 22.73 -2.29 1.40
N SER A 112 22.09 -2.57 2.55
CA SER A 112 22.41 -3.69 3.42
C SER A 112 21.72 -5.01 3.05
N GLY A 113 21.03 -5.07 1.90
CA GLY A 113 20.29 -6.24 1.43
C GLY A 113 18.77 -6.04 1.42
N ILE A 114 18.01 -7.14 1.43
CA ILE A 114 16.56 -7.08 1.41
C ILE A 114 16.02 -6.91 2.83
N ARG A 115 15.17 -5.91 3.05
CA ARG A 115 14.49 -5.67 4.33
C ARG A 115 12.98 -5.75 4.15
N GLU A 116 12.32 -6.58 4.94
CA GLU A 116 10.87 -6.73 4.91
C GLU A 116 10.22 -5.93 6.05
N LYS A 117 9.37 -4.96 5.68
CA LYS A 117 8.61 -4.14 6.62
C LYS A 117 7.12 -4.29 6.39
N CYS A 118 6.35 -4.27 7.47
CA CYS A 118 4.90 -4.29 7.44
C CYS A 118 4.32 -2.96 7.94
N PHE A 119 3.17 -2.61 7.38
CA PHE A 119 2.42 -1.41 7.66
C PHE A 119 1.04 -1.79 8.18
N LEU A 120 0.81 -1.58 9.47
CA LEU A 120 -0.49 -1.85 10.09
C LEU A 120 -1.46 -0.71 9.77
N ILE A 121 -2.60 -1.08 9.20
CA ILE A 121 -3.67 -0.20 8.77
C ILE A 121 -4.97 -0.64 9.46
N GLN A 122 -5.60 0.30 10.15
CA GLN A 122 -6.94 0.11 10.70
C GLN A 122 -8.01 0.45 9.66
N LYS A 123 -9.01 -0.41 9.54
CA LYS A 123 -10.20 -0.27 8.70
C LYS A 123 -11.37 0.21 9.55
N GLY A 124 -11.70 1.49 9.43
CA GLY A 124 -12.76 2.12 10.20
C GLY A 124 -12.29 2.65 11.55
N THR A 125 -12.95 3.69 12.06
CA THR A 125 -12.69 4.26 13.40
C THR A 125 -13.96 4.76 14.05
N LEU A 126 -14.00 4.74 15.37
CA LEU A 126 -14.96 5.50 16.14
C LEU A 126 -14.52 6.97 16.20
N GLY A 127 -15.43 7.89 15.89
CA GLY A 127 -15.23 9.33 16.11
C GLY A 127 -16.29 9.89 17.03
N SER A 128 -15.96 10.91 17.79
CA SER A 128 -16.94 11.72 18.52
C SER A 128 -17.62 12.72 17.59
N LEU A 129 -18.90 13.00 17.85
CA LEU A 129 -19.62 14.13 17.29
C LEU A 129 -19.45 15.36 18.19
N TYR A 130 -19.30 16.53 17.58
CA TYR A 130 -19.27 17.81 18.28
C TYR A 130 -20.51 18.58 17.89
N ILE A 131 -21.35 18.91 18.88
CA ILE A 131 -22.56 19.70 18.68
C ILE A 131 -22.48 20.85 19.67
N PHE A 132 -22.31 22.08 19.17
CA PHE A 132 -22.36 23.33 19.94
C PHE A 132 -21.55 23.34 21.25
N GLY A 133 -20.25 23.01 21.23
CA GLY A 133 -19.44 23.05 22.46
C GLY A 133 -19.49 21.77 23.29
N TRP A 134 -20.58 21.02 23.19
CA TRP A 134 -20.80 19.77 23.89
C TRP A 134 -20.22 18.60 23.11
N ARG A 135 -19.53 17.69 23.82
CA ARG A 135 -18.97 16.44 23.31
C ARG A 135 -19.80 15.26 23.82
N PRO A 136 -21.04 15.06 23.36
CA PRO A 136 -21.75 13.85 23.72
C PRO A 136 -20.97 12.64 23.18
N HIS A 137 -20.88 11.55 23.96
CA HIS A 137 -20.22 10.30 23.60
C HIS A 137 -21.00 9.52 22.52
N ILE A 138 -21.48 10.20 21.49
CA ILE A 138 -22.12 9.58 20.33
C ILE A 138 -21.00 9.15 19.39
N PHE A 139 -20.65 7.86 19.47
CA PHE A 139 -19.64 7.25 18.62
C PHE A 139 -20.17 7.13 17.19
N LYS A 140 -19.76 8.04 16.30
CA LYS A 140 -20.01 7.91 14.86
C LYS A 140 -18.93 7.04 14.23
N MET A 141 -19.34 5.92 13.66
CA MET A 141 -18.48 5.08 12.83
C MET A 141 -17.98 5.90 11.61
N LYS A 142 -16.67 5.94 11.42
CA LYS A 142 -16.01 6.57 10.27
C LYS A 142 -15.33 5.49 9.46
N ASN A 143 -15.84 5.22 8.27
CA ASN A 143 -15.32 4.18 7.37
C ASN A 143 -14.15 4.71 6.56
N LYS A 144 -13.00 4.83 7.23
CA LYS A 144 -11.74 5.29 6.63
C LYS A 144 -10.56 4.41 7.05
N LEU A 145 -9.56 4.32 6.18
CA LEU A 145 -8.28 3.74 6.52
C LEU A 145 -7.46 4.69 7.41
N ILE A 146 -6.86 4.15 8.46
CA ILE A 146 -5.89 4.83 9.30
C ILE A 146 -4.60 4.02 9.35
N TYR A 147 -3.51 4.63 8.92
CA TYR A 147 -2.17 4.11 9.18
C TYR A 147 -1.88 4.14 10.69
N ARG A 148 -1.34 3.04 11.24
CA ARG A 148 -1.07 2.90 12.67
C ARG A 148 0.42 2.81 12.99
N LYS A 149 1.15 1.88 12.38
CA LYS A 149 2.59 1.71 12.63
C LYS A 149 3.29 0.94 11.53
N MET A 150 4.62 1.04 11.51
CA MET A 150 5.54 0.22 10.73
C MET A 150 6.30 -0.70 11.69
N TYR A 151 6.57 -1.92 11.28
CA TYR A 151 7.33 -2.89 12.05
C TYR A 151 8.04 -3.90 11.13
N ASP A 152 9.06 -4.57 11.65
CA ASP A 152 9.73 -5.69 10.97
C ASP A 152 8.84 -6.93 10.94
N CYS A 153 8.80 -7.62 9.80
CA CYS A 153 7.91 -8.76 9.60
C CYS A 153 8.47 -9.78 8.59
N GLU A 154 9.64 -10.32 8.90
CA GLU A 154 10.31 -11.30 8.04
C GLU A 154 9.39 -12.49 7.71
N GLY A 155 9.30 -12.83 6.42
CA GLY A 155 8.51 -13.93 5.90
C GLY A 155 7.01 -13.63 5.71
N PHE A 156 6.56 -12.39 5.95
CA PHE A 156 5.15 -12.03 5.80
C PHE A 156 4.64 -12.26 4.37
N ILE A 157 5.38 -11.82 3.35
CA ILE A 157 4.98 -11.93 1.95
C ILE A 157 4.96 -13.39 1.50
N GLU A 158 5.96 -14.20 1.88
CA GLU A 158 5.98 -15.63 1.57
C GLU A 158 4.78 -16.35 2.19
N ASN A 159 4.50 -16.08 3.46
CA ASN A 159 3.36 -16.68 4.14
C ASN A 159 2.05 -16.25 3.49
N GLU A 160 1.93 -14.99 3.08
CA GLU A 160 0.72 -14.52 2.40
C GLU A 160 0.51 -15.20 1.05
N LYS A 161 1.58 -15.41 0.27
CA LYS A 161 1.50 -16.18 -0.98
C LYS A 161 1.02 -17.61 -0.74
N LYS A 162 1.54 -18.28 0.31
CA LYS A 162 1.10 -19.63 0.70
C LYS A 162 -0.38 -19.64 1.08
N ASN A 163 -0.82 -18.71 1.92
CA ASN A 163 -2.23 -18.58 2.30
C ASN A 163 -3.14 -18.42 1.07
N CYS A 164 -2.73 -17.60 0.11
CA CYS A 164 -3.50 -17.41 -1.12
C CYS A 164 -3.52 -18.67 -2.01
N GLN A 165 -2.43 -19.44 -2.06
CA GLN A 165 -2.37 -20.69 -2.80
C GLN A 165 -3.28 -21.75 -2.18
N GLU A 166 -3.26 -21.92 -0.86
CA GLU A 166 -4.12 -22.85 -0.13
C GLU A 166 -5.60 -22.55 -0.36
N ILE A 167 -6.01 -21.28 -0.30
CA ILE A 167 -7.40 -20.88 -0.57
C ILE A 167 -7.83 -21.24 -2.00
N ASN A 168 -6.93 -21.11 -2.98
CA ASN A 168 -7.24 -21.40 -4.38
C ASN A 168 -7.29 -22.91 -4.66
N GLN A 169 -6.62 -23.75 -3.86
CA GLN A 169 -6.69 -25.21 -3.98
C GLN A 169 -7.98 -25.82 -3.39
N HIS A 170 -8.63 -25.10 -2.48
CA HIS A 170 -9.88 -25.51 -1.84
C HIS A 170 -11.14 -24.83 -2.43
N ARG A 171 -11.01 -24.18 -3.59
CA ARG A 171 -12.11 -23.67 -4.41
C ARG A 171 -12.32 -24.56 -5.61
#